data_AF-A0A6J6BR51-F1
#
_entry.id   AF-A0A6J6BR51-F1
#
_cell.length_a   1.000
_cell.length_b   1.000
_cell.length_c   1.000
_cell.angle_alpha   90.00
_cell.angle_beta   90.00
_cell.angle_gamma   90.00
#
_symmetry.space_group_name_H-M   'P 1'
#
loop_
_entity.id
_entity.type
_entity.pdbx_description
1 polymer ?
#
loop_
_entity_poly.entity_id
_entity_poly.type
_entity_poly.pdbx_seq_one_letter_code
_entity_poly.pdbx_strand_id
1 'polypeptide(L)'
;MGVYRLIMKAGSDNFRESSIIGIIERLRANGTDVIVFEPNLDDETFADVELVKDFDDFVARSDVIVANRATPELSGVGSKLYTRDLFGNN
;
A
#
# COMPACT_ATOMS: atom_id res chain seq x y z
N MET A 1 -5.67 7.65 3.51
CA MET A 1 -5.02 7.15 2.26
C MET A 1 -4.47 5.76 2.51
N GLY A 2 -4.74 4.82 1.61
CA GLY A 2 -4.24 3.44 1.70
C GLY A 2 -2.98 3.22 0.87
N VAL A 3 -2.00 2.52 1.42
CA VAL A 3 -0.84 2.02 0.67
C VAL A 3 -0.97 0.50 0.54
N TYR A 4 -1.16 0.02 -0.69
CA TYR A 4 -1.31 -1.40 -0.98
C TYR A 4 0.03 -2.03 -1.33
N ARG A 5 0.46 -2.97 -0.47
CA ARG A 5 1.69 -3.75 -0.52
C ARG A 5 2.97 -2.90 -0.54
N LEU A 6 3.94 -3.33 0.26
CA LEU A 6 5.22 -2.64 0.44
C LEU A 6 6.33 -3.23 -0.47
N ILE A 7 6.07 -4.40 -1.06
CA ILE A 7 7.02 -5.15 -1.89
C ILE A 7 7.31 -4.48 -3.25
N MET A 8 8.59 -4.36 -3.58
CA MET A 8 9.05 -3.86 -4.90
C MET A 8 9.10 -4.97 -5.97
N LYS A 9 9.18 -6.25 -5.55
CA LYS A 9 9.14 -7.47 -6.39
C LYS A 9 8.40 -8.60 -5.64
N ALA A 10 7.70 -9.47 -6.36
CA ALA A 10 7.08 -10.66 -5.77
C ALA A 10 8.14 -11.51 -5.04
N GLY A 11 7.92 -11.81 -3.76
CA GLY A 11 8.83 -12.63 -2.93
C GLY A 11 10.05 -11.92 -2.34
N SER A 12 10.04 -10.57 -2.24
CA SER A 12 11.13 -9.82 -1.62
C SER A 12 10.72 -9.24 -0.26
N ASP A 13 11.47 -9.58 0.79
CA ASP A 13 11.28 -9.07 2.16
C ASP A 13 11.98 -7.70 2.42
N ASN A 14 12.37 -6.99 1.35
CA ASN A 14 13.15 -5.74 1.43
C ASN A 14 12.29 -4.50 1.72
N PHE A 15 11.41 -4.59 2.73
CA PHE A 15 10.54 -3.49 3.13
C PHE A 15 11.31 -2.27 3.63
N ARG A 16 12.46 -2.48 4.30
CA ARG A 16 13.28 -1.43 4.92
C ARG A 16 14.02 -0.53 3.93
N GLU A 17 14.23 -0.97 2.70
CA GLU A 17 14.83 -0.17 1.62
C GLU A 17 13.80 0.29 0.59
N SER A 18 12.51 0.03 0.82
CA SER A 18 11.47 0.33 -0.15
C SER A 18 11.24 1.84 -0.27
N SER A 19 11.23 2.33 -1.50
CA SER A 19 10.89 3.72 -1.85
C SER A 19 9.54 4.19 -1.29
N ILE A 20 8.67 3.25 -0.89
CA ILE A 20 7.37 3.53 -0.28
C ILE A 20 7.49 4.19 1.10
N ILE A 21 8.54 3.91 1.88
CA ILE A 21 8.73 4.52 3.21
C ILE A 21 8.81 6.04 3.06
N GLY A 22 9.64 6.52 2.14
CA GLY A 22 9.76 7.96 1.90
C GLY A 22 8.49 8.59 1.30
N ILE A 23 7.60 7.81 0.69
CA ILE A 23 6.28 8.31 0.26
C ILE A 23 5.36 8.44 1.49
N ILE A 24 5.31 7.42 2.35
CA ILE A 24 4.53 7.41 3.60
C ILE A 24 4.93 8.60 4.47
N GLU A 25 6.22 8.81 4.70
CA GLU A 25 6.74 9.93 5.49
C GLU A 25 6.31 11.29 4.93
N ARG A 26 6.42 11.49 3.60
CA ARG A 26 6.00 12.74 2.95
C ARG A 26 4.49 12.95 3.05
N LEU A 27 3.68 11.91 2.89
CA LEU A 27 2.23 12.01 3.02
C LEU A 27 1.83 12.39 4.46
N ARG A 28 2.42 11.73 5.45
CA ARG A 28 2.17 12.04 6.87
C ARG A 28 2.64 13.43 7.26
N ALA A 29 3.79 13.87 6.74
CA ALA A 29 4.29 15.23 6.98
C ALA A 29 3.35 16.32 6.42
N ASN A 30 2.49 15.98 5.45
CA ASN A 30 1.44 16.85 4.94
C ASN A 30 0.09 16.69 5.67
N GLY A 31 0.06 15.98 6.81
CA GLY A 31 -1.15 15.78 7.61
C GLY A 31 -2.13 14.76 7.03
N THR A 32 -1.68 13.89 6.12
CA THR A 32 -2.51 12.80 5.59
C THR A 32 -2.44 11.57 6.49
N ASP A 33 -3.59 11.05 6.91
CA ASP A 33 -3.67 9.77 7.59
C ASP A 33 -3.41 8.63 6.60
N VAL A 34 -2.46 7.77 6.95
CA VAL A 34 -2.01 6.66 6.10
C VAL A 34 -2.24 5.34 6.82
N ILE A 35 -2.79 4.37 6.09
CA ILE A 35 -2.92 2.97 6.50
C ILE A 35 -2.25 2.09 5.45
N VAL A 36 -1.69 0.96 5.87
CA VAL A 36 -0.94 0.05 4.99
C VAL A 36 -1.61 -1.32 4.99
N PHE A 37 -1.74 -1.92 3.82
CA PHE A 37 -2.08 -3.34 3.69
C PHE A 37 -0.86 -4.11 3.17
N GLU A 38 -0.29 -4.96 4.01
CA GLU A 38 0.80 -5.88 3.65
C GLU A 38 0.57 -7.23 4.36
N PRO A 39 -0.02 -8.22 3.67
CA PRO A 39 -0.38 -9.50 4.29
C PRO A 39 0.83 -10.34 4.69
N ASN A 40 2.01 -10.07 4.13
CA ASN A 40 3.23 -10.80 4.46
C ASN A 40 4.00 -10.18 5.64
N LEU A 41 3.54 -9.05 6.18
CA LEU A 41 4.16 -8.39 7.32
C LEU A 41 3.34 -8.66 8.58
N ASP A 42 3.90 -9.48 9.46
CA ASP A 42 3.26 -9.86 10.72
C ASP A 42 3.59 -8.89 11.87
N ASP A 43 3.27 -7.61 11.66
CA ASP A 43 3.37 -6.54 12.68
C ASP A 43 2.04 -5.79 12.80
N GLU A 44 1.85 -5.00 13.87
CA GLU A 44 0.69 -4.11 14.04
C GLU A 44 0.88 -2.76 13.32
N THR A 45 2.14 -2.33 13.16
CA THR A 45 2.48 -1.03 12.55
C THR A 45 3.72 -1.14 11.68
N PHE A 46 3.80 -0.30 10.65
CA PHE A 46 4.98 -0.11 9.81
C PHE A 46 5.23 1.39 9.66
N ALA A 47 6.45 1.90 9.89
CA ALA A 47 6.75 3.33 9.79
C ALA A 47 5.77 4.25 10.60
N ASP A 48 5.42 3.80 11.81
CA ASP A 48 4.43 4.41 12.70
C ASP A 48 3.04 4.62 12.07
N VAL A 49 2.68 3.80 11.08
CA VAL A 49 1.32 3.71 10.54
C VAL A 49 0.75 2.33 10.74
N GLU A 50 -0.56 2.26 10.86
CA GLU A 50 -1.30 1.01 11.09
C GLU A 50 -1.17 0.06 9.91
N LEU A 51 -0.94 -1.23 10.23
CA LEU A 51 -1.07 -2.33 9.28
C LEU A 51 -2.47 -2.94 9.39
N VAL A 52 -3.28 -2.71 8.36
CA VAL A 52 -4.60 -3.32 8.22
C VAL A 52 -4.43 -4.72 7.65
N LYS A 53 -4.96 -5.71 8.37
CA LYS A 53 -4.80 -7.14 8.03
C LYS A 53 -5.90 -7.65 7.09
N ASP A 54 -7.05 -7.02 7.09
CA ASP A 54 -8.19 -7.37 6.25
C ASP A 54 -8.25 -6.47 5.01
N PHE A 55 -8.33 -7.07 3.83
CA PHE A 55 -8.32 -6.33 2.57
C PHE A 55 -9.58 -5.49 2.38
N ASP A 56 -10.75 -6.02 2.77
CA ASP A 56 -12.02 -5.32 2.61
C ASP A 56 -12.11 -4.12 3.57
N ASP A 57 -11.64 -4.27 4.81
CA ASP A 57 -11.49 -3.16 5.77
C ASP A 57 -10.54 -2.09 5.23
N PHE A 58 -9.40 -2.49 4.69
CA PHE A 58 -8.44 -1.57 4.07
C PHE A 58 -9.06 -0.77 2.92
N VAL A 59 -9.81 -1.42 2.03
CA VAL A 59 -10.48 -0.78 0.90
C VAL A 59 -11.61 0.16 1.37
N ALA A 60 -12.37 -0.25 2.38
CA ALA A 60 -13.43 0.55 2.96
C ALA A 60 -12.90 1.83 3.62
N ARG A 61 -11.78 1.74 4.35
CA ARG A 61 -11.13 2.84 5.07
C ARG A 61 -10.28 3.75 4.18
N SER A 62 -10.05 3.37 2.92
CA SER A 62 -9.23 4.13 1.98
C SER A 62 -10.08 4.99 1.04
N ASP A 63 -9.87 6.31 1.06
CA ASP A 63 -10.39 7.22 0.04
C ASP A 63 -9.66 7.06 -1.30
N VAL A 64 -8.33 6.91 -1.21
CA VAL A 64 -7.41 6.68 -2.33
C VAL A 64 -6.45 5.58 -1.92
N ILE A 65 -6.19 4.64 -2.82
CA ILE A 65 -5.25 3.54 -2.66
C ILE A 65 -4.10 3.74 -3.63
N VAL A 66 -2.88 3.82 -3.11
CA VAL A 66 -1.67 3.85 -3.92
C VAL A 66 -1.11 2.44 -3.99
N ALA A 67 -0.92 1.93 -5.21
CA ALA A 67 -0.32 0.63 -5.46
C ALA A 67 0.84 0.75 -6.46
N ASN A 68 1.99 0.20 -6.11
CA ASN A 68 3.14 0.19 -7.01
C ASN A 68 2.94 -0.76 -8.21
N ARG A 69 2.16 -1.83 -8.02
CA ARG A 69 1.79 -2.81 -9.06
C ARG A 69 0.30 -3.06 -9.06
N ALA A 70 -0.29 -3.22 -10.24
CA ALA A 70 -1.65 -3.68 -10.37
C ALA A 70 -1.69 -5.20 -10.11
N THR A 71 -2.58 -5.64 -9.22
CA THR A 71 -2.84 -7.06 -8.97
C THR A 71 -4.31 -7.37 -9.27
N PRO A 72 -4.68 -8.62 -9.59
CA PRO A 72 -6.08 -8.99 -9.81
C PRO A 72 -7.00 -8.64 -8.64
N GLU A 73 -6.48 -8.71 -7.42
CA GLU A 73 -7.18 -8.32 -6.18
C GLU A 73 -7.64 -6.85 -6.18
N LEU A 74 -6.90 -5.97 -6.86
CA LEU A 74 -7.25 -4.55 -6.97
C LEU A 74 -8.27 -4.24 -8.10
N SER A 75 -8.65 -5.22 -8.92
CA SER A 75 -9.54 -4.98 -10.07
C SER A 75 -10.91 -4.42 -9.68
N GLY A 76 -11.41 -4.72 -8.47
CA GLY A 76 -12.67 -4.22 -7.92
C GLY A 76 -12.60 -2.84 -7.27
N VAL A 77 -11.40 -2.27 -7.09
CA VAL A 77 -11.19 -1.01 -6.36
C VAL A 77 -11.62 0.23 -7.17
N GLY A 78 -11.65 0.13 -8.50
CA GLY A 78 -12.16 1.17 -9.39
C GLY A 78 -11.38 2.48 -9.31
N SER A 79 -12.10 3.61 -9.25
CA SER A 79 -11.51 4.96 -9.33
C SER A 79 -10.68 5.37 -8.11
N LYS A 80 -10.71 4.60 -7.02
CA LYS A 80 -9.89 4.84 -5.84
C LYS A 80 -8.43 4.41 -6.04
N LEU A 81 -8.17 3.58 -7.04
CA LEU A 81 -6.84 3.04 -7.30
C LEU A 81 -5.97 4.03 -8.08
N TYR A 82 -4.90 4.49 -7.46
CA TYR A 82 -3.81 5.19 -8.10
C TYR A 82 -2.63 4.25 -8.29
N THR A 83 -2.30 3.94 -9.53
CA THR A 83 -1.12 3.17 -9.89
C THR A 83 -0.45 3.76 -11.12
N ARG A 84 0.88 3.67 -11.17
CA ARG A 84 1.68 4.02 -12.34
C ARG A 84 2.14 2.77 -13.10
N ASP A 85 1.64 1.59 -12.72
CA ASP A 85 1.88 0.37 -13.46
C ASP A 85 1.14 0.42 -14.81
N LEU A 86 1.91 0.65 -15.86
CA LEU A 86 1.41 0.80 -17.24
C LEU A 86 1.27 -0.54 -17.95
N PHE A 87 1.89 -1.60 -17.44
CA PHE A 87 2.08 -2.83 -18.20
C PHE A 87 1.52 -4.09 -17.54
N GLY A 88 1.21 -4.07 -16.24
CA GLY A 88 0.56 -5.20 -15.54
C GLY A 88 1.29 -6.54 -15.63
N ASN A 89 2.50 -6.55 -16.20
CA ASN A 89 3.30 -7.72 -16.51
C ASN A 89 4.33 -7.88 -15.42
N ASN A 90 3.99 -8.61 -14.36
CA ASN A 90 4.92 -9.37 -13.54
C ASN A 90 4.18 -10.41 -12.69
#